data_AF-A0A9R0K9Z4-F1
#
_entry.id   AF-A0A9R0K9Z4-F1
#
_cell.length_a   1.000
_cell.length_b   1.000
_cell.length_c   1.000
_cell.angle_alpha   90.00
_cell.angle_beta   90.00
_cell.angle_gamma   90.00
#
_symmetry.space_group_name_H-M   'P 1'
#
loop_
_entity.id
_entity.type
_entity.pdbx_description
1 polymer ?
#
loop_
_entity_poly.entity_id
_entity_poly.type
_entity_poly.pdbx_seq_one_letter_code
_entity_poly.pdbx_strand_id
1 'polypeptide(L)'
;MKINMGVASLIMISVMIGVQLGGVVGFKNFNVGGNVTWCVPDGNDTSFFDQWAASKRFHVGDSLLFQYQNDSVLVVDKYGYYHCDTSKATATYTDGNTVVKLERPGFIYFITGTGDNCRNGQRLIVDVMSPHSSTVAAPPESYYQQAAESPTPVAAEAYTSGSPQSRLQVSAAFLGLVVTTSMLFV
;
A
#
# COMPACT_ATOMS: atom_id res chain seq x y z
N MET A 1 -22.77 40.59 -18.86
CA MET A 1 -23.39 39.25 -18.90
C MET A 1 -23.84 38.89 -17.49
N LYS A 2 -25.14 38.67 -17.25
CA LYS A 2 -25.66 38.19 -15.96
C LYS A 2 -25.75 36.67 -16.05
N ILE A 3 -24.80 35.97 -15.45
CA ILE A 3 -24.84 34.52 -15.35
C ILE A 3 -26.00 34.19 -14.42
N ASN A 4 -26.97 33.43 -14.92
CA ASN A 4 -28.19 33.13 -14.18
C ASN A 4 -27.84 32.17 -13.03
N MET A 5 -28.30 32.47 -11.82
CA MET A 5 -27.88 31.77 -10.60
C MET A 5 -28.15 30.25 -10.66
N GLY A 6 -29.20 29.84 -11.39
CA GLY A 6 -29.48 28.42 -11.67
C GLY A 6 -28.49 27.75 -12.64
N VAL A 7 -27.95 28.49 -13.60
CA VAL A 7 -26.94 27.99 -14.55
C VAL A 7 -25.59 27.81 -13.84
N ALA A 8 -25.25 28.72 -12.91
CA ALA A 8 -24.08 28.56 -12.05
C ALA A 8 -24.18 27.32 -11.15
N SER A 9 -25.37 27.04 -10.60
CA SER A 9 -25.59 25.89 -9.73
C SER A 9 -25.48 24.54 -10.48
N LEU A 10 -26.01 24.46 -11.69
CA LEU A 10 -25.89 23.26 -12.54
C LEU A 10 -24.45 22.99 -12.99
N ILE A 11 -23.67 24.04 -13.26
CA ILE A 11 -22.24 23.92 -13.59
C ILE A 11 -21.43 23.44 -12.38
N MET A 12 -21.77 23.88 -11.16
CA MET A 12 -21.08 23.42 -9.95
C MET A 12 -21.40 21.94 -9.63
N ILE A 13 -22.63 21.49 -9.88
CA ILE A 13 -23.01 20.09 -9.65
C ILE A 13 -22.35 19.15 -10.67
N SER A 14 -22.23 19.56 -11.95
CA SER A 14 -21.54 18.75 -12.97
C SER A 14 -20.02 18.65 -12.73
N VAL A 15 -19.40 19.68 -12.15
CA VAL A 15 -17.98 19.68 -11.77
C VAL A 15 -17.72 18.75 -10.56
N MET A 16 -18.66 18.64 -9.62
CA MET A 16 -18.50 17.78 -8.43
C MET A 16 -18.69 16.29 -8.71
N ILE A 17 -19.50 15.92 -9.71
CA ILE A 17 -19.69 14.51 -10.11
C ILE A 17 -18.46 13.96 -10.86
N GLY A 18 -17.58 14.82 -11.38
CA GLY A 18 -16.39 14.43 -12.16
C GLY A 18 -15.18 13.93 -11.34
N VAL A 19 -15.20 13.98 -10.01
CA VAL A 19 -13.99 13.82 -9.16
C VAL A 19 -13.94 12.50 -8.36
N GLN A 20 -14.60 11.42 -8.80
CA GLN A 20 -14.51 10.13 -8.07
C GLN A 20 -14.39 8.89 -8.98
N LEU A 21 -13.53 8.93 -9.99
CA LEU A 21 -13.03 7.70 -10.59
C LEU A 21 -11.76 7.25 -9.83
N GLY A 22 -11.95 6.77 -8.60
CA GLY A 22 -10.95 5.94 -7.95
C GLY A 22 -10.84 4.64 -8.74
N GLY A 23 -9.76 4.46 -9.50
CA GLY A 23 -9.54 3.23 -10.27
C GLY A 23 -9.52 2.02 -9.34
N VAL A 24 -10.27 0.97 -9.70
CA VAL A 24 -10.16 -0.33 -9.05
C VAL A 24 -8.75 -0.86 -9.34
N VAL A 25 -7.88 -0.88 -8.34
CA VAL A 25 -6.53 -1.41 -8.50
C VAL A 25 -6.62 -2.94 -8.49
N GLY A 26 -6.70 -3.54 -9.67
CA GLY A 26 -6.61 -4.98 -9.85
C GLY A 26 -5.16 -5.48 -9.86
N PHE A 27 -4.97 -6.76 -9.57
CA PHE A 27 -3.68 -7.42 -9.70
C PHE A 27 -3.26 -7.53 -11.17
N LYS A 28 -1.97 -7.30 -11.44
CA LYS A 28 -1.38 -7.30 -12.78
C LYS A 28 -0.59 -8.59 -13.03
N ASN A 29 -0.57 -9.00 -14.28
CA ASN A 29 0.31 -10.07 -14.77
C ASN A 29 1.43 -9.44 -15.60
N PHE A 30 2.68 -9.73 -15.28
CA PHE A 30 3.85 -9.23 -15.99
C PHE A 30 4.54 -10.37 -16.73
N ASN A 31 4.59 -10.29 -18.06
CA ASN A 31 5.44 -11.18 -18.84
C ASN A 31 6.90 -10.77 -18.67
N VAL A 32 7.70 -11.63 -18.03
CA VAL A 32 9.11 -11.36 -17.73
C VAL A 32 9.88 -11.18 -19.03
N GLY A 33 10.65 -10.09 -19.14
CA GLY A 33 11.37 -9.73 -20.37
C GLY A 33 10.50 -9.08 -21.46
N GLY A 34 9.19 -8.96 -21.26
CA GLY A 34 8.27 -8.31 -22.20
C GLY A 34 8.10 -9.13 -23.48
N ASN A 35 8.83 -8.78 -24.54
CA ASN A 35 8.84 -9.51 -25.81
C ASN A 35 9.94 -10.57 -25.88
N VAL A 36 10.86 -10.58 -24.91
CA VAL A 36 11.94 -11.55 -24.78
C VAL A 36 11.50 -12.59 -23.76
N THR A 37 11.66 -13.87 -24.08
CA THR A 37 11.36 -14.98 -23.16
C THR A 37 12.44 -15.10 -22.08
N TRP A 38 12.21 -15.92 -21.05
CA TRP A 38 13.22 -16.22 -20.05
C TRP A 38 14.33 -17.09 -20.67
N CYS A 39 15.40 -16.45 -21.12
CA CYS A 39 16.59 -17.03 -21.74
C CYS A 39 17.81 -16.13 -21.48
N VAL A 40 19.01 -16.57 -21.85
CA VAL A 40 20.20 -15.73 -21.80
C VAL A 40 20.01 -14.51 -22.73
N PRO A 41 20.17 -13.26 -22.24
CA PRO A 41 20.07 -12.07 -23.08
C PRO A 41 21.17 -12.01 -24.15
N ASP A 42 20.82 -11.51 -25.34
CA ASP A 42 21.77 -11.29 -26.43
C ASP A 42 22.74 -10.12 -26.14
N GLY A 43 23.84 -10.05 -26.88
CA GLY A 43 24.70 -8.86 -26.93
C GLY A 43 25.50 -8.57 -25.65
N ASN A 44 25.69 -9.56 -24.77
CA ASN A 44 26.34 -9.44 -23.47
C ASN A 44 25.63 -8.49 -22.48
N ASP A 45 24.34 -8.20 -22.68
CA ASP A 45 23.57 -7.42 -21.70
C ASP A 45 23.16 -8.30 -20.51
N THR A 46 24.09 -8.47 -19.58
CA THR A 46 23.87 -9.26 -18.36
C THR A 46 22.85 -8.66 -17.39
N SER A 47 22.35 -7.45 -17.67
CA SER A 47 21.43 -6.69 -16.81
C SER A 47 20.03 -6.54 -17.37
N PHE A 48 19.76 -7.11 -18.55
CA PHE A 48 18.51 -6.94 -19.30
C PHE A 48 17.25 -7.14 -18.44
N PHE A 49 17.16 -8.27 -17.72
CA PHE A 49 15.97 -8.57 -16.90
C PHE A 49 15.86 -7.66 -15.68
N ASP A 50 16.97 -7.31 -15.04
CA ASP A 50 16.95 -6.39 -13.90
C ASP A 50 16.52 -4.98 -14.33
N GLN A 51 16.99 -4.50 -15.49
CA GLN A 51 16.55 -3.24 -16.08
C GLN A 51 15.06 -3.29 -16.46
N TRP A 52 14.62 -4.40 -17.05
CA TRP A 52 13.20 -4.63 -17.33
C TRP A 52 12.38 -4.52 -16.04
N ALA A 53 12.82 -5.15 -14.95
CA ALA A 53 12.13 -5.13 -13.66
C ALA A 53 12.09 -3.73 -13.04
N ALA A 54 13.21 -3.01 -13.09
CA ALA A 54 13.33 -1.65 -12.57
C ALA A 54 12.40 -0.66 -13.30
N SER A 55 11.96 -0.98 -14.52
CA SER A 55 10.95 -0.20 -15.26
C SER A 55 9.51 -0.44 -14.81
N LYS A 56 9.26 -1.37 -13.87
CA LYS A 56 7.93 -1.77 -13.41
C LYS A 56 7.68 -1.37 -11.96
N ARG A 57 6.41 -1.43 -11.55
CA ARG A 57 5.97 -1.26 -10.17
C ARG A 57 5.17 -2.50 -9.76
N PHE A 58 5.80 -3.36 -8.98
CA PHE A 58 5.19 -4.59 -8.50
C PHE A 58 4.51 -4.37 -7.15
N HIS A 59 3.32 -4.91 -6.99
CA HIS A 59 2.56 -4.88 -5.74
C HIS A 59 2.26 -6.29 -5.27
N VAL A 60 1.96 -6.42 -3.98
CA VAL A 60 1.45 -7.67 -3.43
C VAL A 60 0.17 -8.08 -4.17
N GLY A 61 0.15 -9.33 -4.64
CA GLY A 61 -0.91 -9.96 -5.40
C GLY A 61 -0.72 -9.94 -6.92
N ASP A 62 0.19 -9.12 -7.44
CA ASP A 62 0.63 -9.20 -8.84
C ASP A 62 1.28 -10.56 -9.14
N SER A 63 1.43 -10.91 -10.42
CA SER A 63 2.05 -12.16 -10.85
C SER A 63 3.09 -11.94 -11.95
N LEU A 64 4.15 -12.74 -11.91
CA LEU A 64 5.19 -12.82 -12.94
C LEU A 64 4.94 -14.07 -13.78
N LEU A 65 4.96 -13.91 -15.10
CA LEU A 65 4.87 -14.99 -16.07
C LEU A 65 6.24 -15.21 -16.70
N PHE A 66 6.82 -16.38 -16.48
CA PHE A 66 8.08 -16.83 -17.06
C PHE A 66 7.78 -17.86 -18.15
N GLN A 67 8.15 -17.54 -19.39
CA GLN A 67 8.06 -18.47 -20.52
C GLN A 67 9.47 -18.89 -20.94
N TYR A 68 9.76 -20.18 -21.01
CA TYR A 68 11.10 -20.72 -21.30
C TYR A 68 11.03 -22.13 -21.89
N GLN A 69 12.10 -22.56 -22.56
CA GLN A 69 12.23 -23.91 -23.12
C GLN A 69 13.51 -24.56 -22.62
N ASN A 70 13.43 -25.81 -22.16
CA ASN A 70 14.57 -26.60 -21.66
C ASN A 70 15.42 -25.87 -20.59
N ASP A 71 14.75 -25.10 -19.74
CA ASP A 71 15.37 -24.36 -18.65
C ASP A 71 14.49 -24.45 -17.40
N SER A 72 14.76 -23.62 -16.40
CA SER A 72 14.05 -23.56 -15.13
C SER A 72 14.08 -22.15 -14.55
N VAL A 73 13.17 -21.91 -13.62
CA VAL A 73 13.13 -20.70 -12.79
C VAL A 73 13.31 -21.13 -11.34
N LEU A 74 14.34 -20.61 -10.70
CA LEU A 74 14.65 -20.88 -9.30
C LEU A 74 14.45 -19.58 -8.51
N VAL A 75 13.76 -19.68 -7.37
CA VAL A 75 13.71 -18.62 -6.38
C VAL A 75 14.82 -18.86 -5.37
N VAL A 76 15.70 -17.89 -5.20
CA VAL A 76 16.89 -18.00 -4.35
C VAL A 76 16.94 -16.84 -3.35
N ASP A 77 17.87 -16.93 -2.40
CA ASP A 77 18.21 -15.79 -1.57
C ASP A 77 19.17 -14.84 -2.32
N LYS A 78 19.51 -13.73 -1.64
CA LYS A 78 20.43 -12.73 -2.19
C LYS A 78 21.79 -13.32 -2.56
N TYR A 79 22.31 -14.27 -1.76
CA TYR A 79 23.60 -14.91 -2.03
C TYR A 79 23.54 -15.77 -3.30
N GLY A 80 22.50 -16.60 -3.42
CA GLY A 80 22.23 -17.43 -4.58
C GLY A 80 22.15 -16.63 -5.88
N TYR A 81 21.53 -15.44 -5.84
CA TYR A 81 21.47 -14.55 -6.99
C TYR A 81 22.84 -14.00 -7.42
N TYR A 82 23.63 -13.47 -6.49
CA TYR A 82 24.91 -12.85 -6.84
C TYR A 82 26.00 -13.87 -7.22
N HIS A 83 25.92 -15.07 -6.64
CA HIS A 83 26.89 -16.14 -6.89
C HIS A 83 26.41 -17.20 -7.88
N CYS A 84 25.18 -17.07 -8.40
CA CYS A 84 24.53 -18.09 -9.22
C CYS A 84 24.54 -19.48 -8.53
N ASP A 85 24.31 -19.48 -7.21
CA ASP A 85 24.24 -20.69 -6.41
C ASP A 85 22.80 -21.21 -6.38
N THR A 86 22.61 -22.37 -7.01
CA THR A 86 21.33 -23.06 -7.15
C THR A 86 21.05 -24.04 -6.02
N SER A 87 22.04 -24.33 -5.16
CA SER A 87 21.96 -25.39 -4.15
C SER A 87 20.93 -25.14 -3.05
N LYS A 88 20.62 -23.87 -2.79
CA LYS A 88 19.66 -23.42 -1.76
C LYS A 88 18.41 -22.76 -2.35
N ALA A 89 18.01 -23.17 -3.56
CA ALA A 89 16.76 -22.72 -4.14
C ALA A 89 15.58 -23.01 -3.20
N THR A 90 14.80 -21.98 -2.89
CA THR A 90 13.60 -22.08 -2.05
C THR A 90 12.40 -22.58 -2.87
N ALA A 91 12.41 -22.36 -4.18
CA ALA A 91 11.47 -22.94 -5.13
C ALA A 91 12.16 -23.17 -6.47
N THR A 92 11.71 -24.21 -7.20
CA THR A 92 12.22 -24.57 -8.52
C THR A 92 11.03 -24.90 -9.42
N TYR A 93 11.01 -24.31 -10.61
CA TYR A 93 10.00 -24.53 -11.62
C TYR A 93 10.63 -24.98 -12.93
N THR A 94 10.04 -25.98 -13.58
CA THR A 94 10.56 -26.62 -14.80
C THR A 94 9.43 -26.91 -15.81
N ASP A 95 8.31 -26.20 -15.71
CA ASP A 95 7.10 -26.42 -16.51
C ASP A 95 7.12 -25.66 -17.85
N GLY A 96 8.12 -24.81 -18.08
CA GLY A 96 8.28 -24.02 -19.31
C GLY A 96 7.37 -22.80 -19.40
N ASN A 97 6.37 -22.70 -18.51
CA ASN A 97 5.43 -21.60 -18.46
C ASN A 97 4.98 -21.35 -17.01
N THR A 98 5.86 -20.79 -16.21
CA THR A 98 5.67 -20.62 -14.77
C THR A 98 4.95 -19.30 -14.46
N VAL A 99 3.93 -19.37 -13.61
CA VAL A 99 3.32 -18.19 -12.98
C VAL A 99 3.74 -18.12 -11.51
N VAL A 100 4.40 -17.02 -11.12
CA VAL A 100 4.79 -16.76 -9.72
C VAL A 100 3.99 -15.58 -9.19
N LYS A 101 3.19 -15.81 -8.14
CA LYS A 101 2.45 -14.76 -7.46
C LYS A 101 3.34 -14.03 -6.45
N LEU A 102 3.25 -12.71 -6.42
CA LEU A 102 4.01 -11.85 -5.51
C LEU A 102 3.24 -11.68 -4.21
N GLU A 103 3.44 -12.56 -3.24
CA GLU A 103 2.59 -12.63 -2.05
C GLU A 103 3.05 -11.75 -0.88
N ARG A 104 4.31 -11.30 -0.90
CA ARG A 104 4.90 -10.52 0.18
C ARG A 104 5.72 -9.36 -0.38
N PRO A 105 5.77 -8.22 0.34
CA PRO A 105 6.62 -7.10 -0.04
C PRO A 105 8.11 -7.42 0.16
N GLY A 106 8.96 -6.67 -0.52
CA GLY A 106 10.42 -6.78 -0.48
C GLY A 106 11.02 -7.41 -1.73
N PHE A 107 12.33 -7.67 -1.65
CA PHE A 107 13.08 -8.23 -2.77
C PHE A 107 12.87 -9.73 -2.92
N ILE A 108 12.58 -10.16 -4.14
CA ILE A 108 12.54 -11.57 -4.54
C ILE A 108 13.57 -11.77 -5.65
N TYR A 109 14.38 -12.81 -5.52
CA TYR A 109 15.48 -13.10 -6.43
C TYR A 109 15.20 -14.36 -7.24
N PHE A 110 15.30 -14.24 -8.55
CA PHE A 110 15.08 -15.32 -9.50
C PHE A 110 16.35 -15.57 -10.31
N ILE A 111 16.69 -16.84 -10.51
CA ILE A 111 17.79 -17.26 -11.40
C ILE A 111 17.35 -18.45 -12.25
N THR A 112 17.99 -18.65 -13.40
CA THR A 112 17.97 -19.93 -14.12
C THR A 112 18.64 -21.04 -13.29
N GLY A 113 18.25 -22.29 -13.52
CA GLY A 113 18.91 -23.46 -12.92
C GLY A 113 20.31 -23.75 -13.46
N THR A 114 20.73 -23.07 -14.54
CA THR A 114 22.06 -23.25 -15.14
C THR A 114 23.01 -22.13 -14.71
N GLY A 115 24.07 -22.48 -13.97
CA GLY A 115 25.00 -21.47 -13.43
C GLY A 115 25.63 -20.56 -14.49
N ASP A 116 25.97 -21.10 -15.68
CA ASP A 116 26.51 -20.29 -16.79
C ASP A 116 25.49 -19.30 -17.34
N ASN A 117 24.24 -19.72 -17.56
CA ASN A 117 23.18 -18.84 -18.02
C ASN A 117 22.91 -17.71 -17.01
N CYS A 118 22.94 -18.02 -15.71
CA CYS A 118 22.80 -17.02 -14.65
C CYS A 118 23.93 -15.99 -14.69
N ARG A 119 25.19 -16.43 -14.85
CA ARG A 119 26.35 -15.54 -15.00
C ARG A 119 26.26 -14.67 -16.26
N ASN A 120 25.63 -15.19 -17.31
CA ASN A 120 25.39 -14.49 -18.56
C ASN A 120 24.11 -13.62 -18.52
N GLY A 121 23.50 -13.41 -17.36
CA GLY A 121 22.43 -12.41 -17.16
C GLY A 121 21.01 -12.95 -17.15
N GLN A 122 20.80 -14.25 -17.21
CA GLN A 122 19.46 -14.84 -17.04
C GLN A 122 19.10 -14.93 -15.54
N ARG A 123 18.94 -13.77 -14.93
CA ARG A 123 18.61 -13.58 -13.52
C ARG A 123 17.79 -12.29 -13.36
N LEU A 124 16.96 -12.23 -12.33
CA LEU A 124 16.01 -11.15 -12.14
C LEU A 124 15.84 -10.82 -10.65
N ILE A 125 15.95 -9.54 -10.30
CA ILE A 125 15.53 -8.99 -9.01
C ILE A 125 14.20 -8.27 -9.15
N VAL A 126 13.24 -8.61 -8.29
CA VAL A 126 11.93 -7.96 -8.23
C VAL A 126 11.77 -7.29 -6.87
N ASP A 127 11.49 -5.98 -6.86
CA ASP A 127 11.13 -5.22 -5.66
C ASP A 127 9.61 -5.09 -5.55
N VAL A 128 9.01 -5.81 -4.61
CA VAL A 128 7.57 -5.79 -4.37
C VAL A 128 7.25 -4.70 -3.34
N MET A 129 6.50 -3.69 -3.77
CA MET A 129 6.15 -2.56 -2.93
C MET A 129 5.30 -2.99 -1.73
N SER A 130 5.64 -2.45 -0.56
CA SER A 130 4.75 -2.55 0.61
C SER A 130 3.42 -1.88 0.31
N PRO A 131 2.28 -2.51 0.64
CA PRO A 131 1.02 -1.79 0.67
C PRO A 131 1.19 -0.62 1.63
N HIS A 132 0.99 0.60 1.14
CA HIS A 132 0.85 1.75 2.02
C HIS A 132 -0.47 1.56 2.77
N SER A 133 -0.40 1.40 4.09
CA SER A 133 -1.54 1.74 4.93
C SER A 133 -1.74 3.23 4.75
N SER A 134 -2.69 3.63 3.92
CA SER A 134 -3.26 4.98 3.98
C SER A 134 -4.05 5.06 5.28
N THR A 135 -3.35 5.11 6.42
CA THR A 135 -3.94 5.58 7.66
C THR A 135 -4.21 7.05 7.39
N VAL A 136 -5.48 7.40 7.11
CA VAL A 136 -5.93 8.77 7.28
C VAL A 136 -5.54 9.11 8.71
N ALA A 137 -4.53 9.98 8.85
CA ALA A 137 -4.09 10.43 10.15
C ALA A 137 -5.31 11.08 10.81
N ALA A 138 -5.91 10.38 11.77
CA ALA A 138 -6.74 11.04 12.75
C ALA A 138 -5.87 12.15 13.38
N PRO A 139 -6.43 13.33 13.67
CA PRO A 139 -5.70 14.39 14.34
C PRO A 139 -5.02 13.81 15.59
N PRO A 140 -3.80 14.23 15.95
CA PRO A 140 -3.12 13.66 17.10
C PRO A 140 -3.99 13.87 18.35
N GLU A 141 -4.50 12.78 18.92
CA GLU A 141 -5.05 12.77 20.27
C GLU A 141 -3.89 13.07 21.22
N SER A 142 -3.96 14.21 21.89
CA SER A 142 -3.07 14.58 22.97
C SER A 142 -3.32 13.67 24.17
N TYR A 143 -2.57 12.59 24.30
CA TYR A 143 -2.54 11.78 25.51
C TYR A 143 -1.79 12.53 26.61
N TYR A 144 -2.51 13.19 27.51
CA TYR A 144 -2.00 13.46 28.85
C TYR A 144 -2.25 12.21 29.71
N GLN A 145 -1.15 11.62 30.18
CA GLN A 145 -1.11 10.47 31.08
C GLN A 145 -1.88 10.80 32.38
N GLN A 146 -2.80 9.92 32.77
CA GLN A 146 -3.33 9.88 34.12
C GLN A 146 -3.16 8.49 34.71
N ALA A 147 -2.22 8.38 35.65
CA ALA A 147 -2.10 7.32 36.66
C ALA A 147 -1.09 7.85 37.71
N ALA A 148 -1.28 7.79 39.01
CA ALA A 148 -2.39 7.40 39.87
C ALA A 148 -2.03 7.97 41.27
N GLU A 149 -2.99 8.49 42.03
CA GLU A 149 -2.76 8.76 43.45
C GLU A 149 -2.76 7.43 44.23
N SER A 150 -1.82 7.28 45.17
CA SER A 150 -1.92 6.36 46.30
C SER A 150 -1.77 7.15 47.60
N PRO A 151 -2.33 6.66 48.72
CA PRO A 151 -2.96 7.50 49.74
C PRO A 151 -1.97 8.05 50.79
N THR A 152 -2.35 9.20 51.34
CA THR A 152 -1.71 9.89 52.48
C THR A 152 -1.91 9.12 53.80
N PRO A 153 -1.12 9.42 54.87
CA PRO A 153 -1.70 10.30 55.89
C PRO A 153 -0.71 11.27 56.61
N VAL A 154 -1.20 12.53 56.74
CA VAL A 154 -1.34 13.35 57.97
C VAL A 154 -0.20 14.25 58.49
N ALA A 155 -0.64 15.47 58.84
CA ALA A 155 -0.11 16.54 59.71
C ALA A 155 0.88 17.55 59.07
N ALA A 156 0.76 18.88 59.25
CA ALA A 156 -0.21 19.75 59.93
C ALA A 156 0.08 21.22 59.51
N GLU A 157 -0.95 22.08 59.57
CA GLU A 157 -0.89 23.55 59.80
C GLU A 157 -0.17 24.43 58.72
N ALA A 158 -0.64 25.58 58.26
CA ALA A 158 -1.64 26.55 58.67
C ALA A 158 -1.90 27.52 57.47
N TYR A 159 -3.16 27.98 57.37
CA TYR A 159 -3.73 29.18 56.72
C TYR A 159 -2.83 30.03 55.79
N THR A 160 -3.25 30.48 54.60
CA THR A 160 -4.39 31.40 54.39
C THR A 160 -4.63 31.62 52.89
N SER A 161 -5.91 31.80 52.54
CA SER A 161 -6.43 32.69 51.48
C SER A 161 -7.21 31.99 50.35
N GLY A 162 -8.53 32.23 50.33
CA GLY A 162 -9.37 32.13 49.13
C GLY A 162 -10.39 30.98 49.09
N SER A 163 -11.45 31.06 49.90
CA SER A 163 -12.74 30.36 49.71
C SER A 163 -13.76 31.35 49.10
N PRO A 164 -14.99 30.99 48.65
CA PRO A 164 -15.62 29.67 48.44
C PRO A 164 -16.08 29.46 46.98
N GLN A 165 -16.26 28.20 46.54
CA GLN A 165 -17.57 27.51 46.38
C GLN A 165 -18.62 28.34 45.61
N SER A 166 -19.42 27.82 44.70
CA SER A 166 -20.06 26.51 44.68
C SER A 166 -20.97 26.44 43.46
N ARG A 167 -21.17 25.23 42.92
CA ARG A 167 -22.44 24.74 42.35
C ARG A 167 -22.91 25.47 41.05
N LEU A 168 -23.72 24.90 40.16
CA LEU A 168 -24.63 23.77 40.19
C LEU A 168 -24.81 23.28 38.74
N GLN A 169 -25.02 21.98 38.62
CA GLN A 169 -25.40 21.18 37.46
C GLN A 169 -26.73 21.64 36.82
N VAL A 170 -26.82 21.70 35.49
CA VAL A 170 -28.08 21.43 34.77
C VAL A 170 -27.77 20.75 33.43
N SER A 171 -28.20 19.50 33.32
CA SER A 171 -28.31 18.77 32.06
C SER A 171 -29.52 19.32 31.30
N ALA A 172 -29.32 19.79 30.07
CA ALA A 172 -30.42 20.11 29.16
C ALA A 172 -30.41 19.10 28.02
N ALA A 173 -31.48 18.31 27.96
CA ALA A 173 -31.89 17.57 26.78
C ALA A 173 -32.35 18.56 25.69
N PHE A 174 -32.89 17.99 24.60
CA PHE A 174 -33.60 18.61 23.46
C PHE A 174 -32.72 18.84 22.21
N LEU A 175 -33.15 18.53 21.00
CA LEU A 175 -34.37 17.91 20.46
C LEU A 175 -34.02 17.46 19.03
N GLY A 176 -34.49 16.27 18.63
CA GLY A 176 -34.63 15.97 17.21
C GLY A 176 -35.77 16.81 16.62
N LEU A 177 -35.69 17.10 15.32
CA LEU A 177 -36.88 17.37 14.53
C LEU A 177 -36.69 16.85 13.09
N VAL A 178 -37.42 15.78 12.79
CA VAL A 178 -37.92 15.44 11.45
C VAL A 178 -39.16 16.32 11.17
N VAL A 179 -39.60 16.40 9.91
CA VAL A 179 -40.96 16.75 9.37
C VAL A 179 -40.85 17.87 8.33
N THR A 180 -40.75 17.57 7.02
CA THR A 180 -41.78 17.19 6.01
C THR A 180 -42.69 18.32 5.50
N THR A 181 -43.10 18.20 4.22
CA THR A 181 -44.26 18.80 3.51
C THR A 181 -44.18 20.29 3.14
N SER A 182 -44.74 20.86 2.07
CA SER A 182 -45.40 20.40 0.83
C SER A 182 -45.70 21.65 -0.03
N MET A 183 -45.73 21.48 -1.36
CA MET A 183 -46.69 22.09 -2.33
C MET A 183 -46.72 23.60 -2.70
N LEU A 184 -46.57 23.82 -4.02
CA LEU A 184 -47.49 24.48 -4.99
C LEU A 184 -47.51 26.01 -5.25
N PHE A 185 -47.55 26.31 -6.57
CA PHE A 185 -47.89 27.54 -7.34
C PHE A 185 -46.94 28.75 -7.19
N VAL A 186 -46.39 29.34 -8.25
CA VAL A 186 -47.02 29.91 -9.47
C VAL A 186 -46.28 29.51 -10.75
#